data_AF-A0AAW0B130-F1
#
_entry.id   AF-A0AAW0B130-F1
#
_cell.length_a   1.000
_cell.length_b   1.000
_cell.length_c   1.000
_cell.angle_alpha   90.00
_cell.angle_beta   90.00
_cell.angle_gamma   90.00
#
_symmetry.space_group_name_H-M   'P 1'
#
loop_
_entity.id
_entity.type
_entity.pdbx_description
1 polymer ?
#
loop_
_entity_poly.entity_id
_entity_poly.type
_entity_poly.pdbx_seq_one_letter_code
_entity_poly.pdbx_strand_id
1 'polypeptide(L)'
;VINLPSPATAQRYRVETLYEGPMDDESAIAIRDCDPAGPLVLYISKMVPTSDKGRFYAFGRVFAGTVRSGPKIRIQGPNYVPGKKEDLFVKPIQRTVLMMGR
;
A
#
# COMPACT_ATOMS: atom_id res chain seq x y z
N VAL A 1 -4.62 30.14 -5.68
CA VAL A 1 -4.48 29.14 -6.77
C VAL A 1 -4.08 27.82 -6.15
N ILE A 2 -4.88 26.77 -6.27
CA ILE A 2 -4.63 25.45 -5.65
C ILE A 2 -4.08 24.53 -6.74
N ASN A 3 -2.76 24.29 -6.71
CA ASN A 3 -2.02 23.62 -7.80
C ASN A 3 -1.80 22.11 -7.57
N LEU A 4 -2.21 21.57 -6.42
CA LEU A 4 -1.93 20.18 -6.08
C LEU A 4 -3.05 19.26 -6.60
N PRO A 5 -2.72 18.23 -7.41
CA PRO A 5 -3.71 17.30 -7.91
C PRO A 5 -4.21 16.38 -6.80
N SER A 6 -5.47 15.99 -6.89
CA SER A 6 -6.05 14.95 -6.03
C SER A 6 -5.38 13.59 -6.28
N PRO A 7 -5.45 12.62 -5.35
CA PRO A 7 -4.98 11.26 -5.59
C PRO A 7 -5.59 10.63 -6.85
N ALA A 8 -6.89 10.80 -7.09
CA ALA A 8 -7.58 10.26 -8.27
C ALA A 8 -7.01 10.81 -9.59
N THR A 9 -6.57 12.07 -9.59
CA THR A 9 -5.89 12.67 -10.74
C THR A 9 -4.43 12.21 -10.82
N ALA A 10 -3.72 12.22 -9.69
CA ALA A 10 -2.29 11.97 -9.63
C ALA A 10 -1.91 10.52 -9.91
N GLN A 11 -2.72 9.55 -9.48
CA GLN A 11 -2.38 8.13 -9.67
C GLN A 11 -2.37 7.73 -11.15
N ARG A 12 -3.22 8.35 -11.98
CA ARG A 12 -3.32 8.03 -13.41
C ARG A 12 -2.00 8.13 -14.17
N TYR A 13 -1.22 9.18 -13.92
CA TYR A 13 0.07 9.40 -14.57
C TYR A 13 1.27 8.92 -13.73
N ARG A 14 1.05 8.50 -12.48
CA ARG A 14 2.11 8.03 -11.59
C ARG A 14 2.24 6.51 -11.51
N VAL A 15 1.19 5.77 -11.90
CA VAL A 15 1.17 4.31 -11.82
C VAL A 15 2.37 3.69 -12.55
N GLU A 16 2.70 4.19 -13.74
CA GLU A 16 3.81 3.69 -14.57
C GLU A 16 5.18 3.82 -13.89
N THR A 17 5.34 4.80 -13.00
CA THR A 17 6.59 5.00 -12.25
C THR A 17 6.59 4.27 -10.91
N LEU A 18 5.41 4.00 -10.33
CA LEU A 18 5.28 3.46 -8.98
C LEU A 18 5.05 1.94 -8.94
N TYR A 19 4.63 1.35 -10.05
CA TYR A 19 4.30 -0.06 -10.14
C TYR A 19 5.21 -0.76 -11.15
N GLU A 20 5.86 -1.83 -10.71
CA GLU A 20 6.86 -2.56 -11.51
C GLU A 20 6.26 -3.73 -12.31
N GLY A 21 4.97 -4.02 -12.12
CA GLY A 21 4.27 -5.06 -12.86
C GLY A 21 3.72 -4.57 -14.21
N PRO A 22 3.00 -5.44 -14.93
CA PRO A 22 2.34 -5.09 -16.19
C PRO A 22 1.25 -4.01 -16.00
N MET A 23 1.17 -3.04 -16.91
CA MET A 23 0.19 -1.94 -16.81
C MET A 23 -1.26 -2.34 -17.16
N ASP A 24 -1.44 -3.55 -17.66
CA ASP A 24 -2.72 -4.16 -18.03
C ASP A 24 -3.26 -5.11 -16.95
N ASP A 25 -2.55 -5.28 -15.84
CA ASP A 25 -2.98 -6.13 -14.74
C ASP A 25 -4.00 -5.44 -13.81
N GLU A 26 -4.67 -6.25 -12.96
CA GLU A 26 -5.70 -5.75 -12.05
C GLU A 26 -5.17 -4.73 -11.03
N SER A 27 -3.89 -4.84 -10.63
CA SER A 27 -3.28 -3.97 -9.63
C SER A 27 -2.97 -2.60 -10.24
N ALA A 28 -2.34 -2.55 -11.40
CA ALA A 28 -2.04 -1.34 -12.14
C ALA A 28 -3.32 -0.57 -12.49
N ILE A 29 -4.34 -1.27 -13.00
CA ILE A 29 -5.64 -0.67 -13.30
C ILE A 29 -6.26 -0.06 -12.05
N ALA A 30 -6.30 -0.79 -10.93
CA ALA A 30 -6.89 -0.30 -9.69
C ALA A 30 -6.12 0.89 -9.08
N ILE A 31 -4.78 0.90 -9.17
CA ILE A 31 -3.96 2.06 -8.78
C ILE A 31 -4.31 3.25 -9.67
N ARG A 32 -4.29 3.07 -11.00
CA ARG A 32 -4.58 4.13 -11.98
C ARG A 32 -5.93 4.79 -11.71
N ASP A 33 -6.94 3.99 -11.39
CA ASP A 33 -8.31 4.45 -11.17
C ASP A 33 -8.58 4.85 -9.71
N CYS A 34 -7.60 4.66 -8.81
CA CYS A 34 -7.73 4.92 -7.37
C CYS A 34 -8.94 4.18 -6.76
N ASP A 35 -9.16 2.94 -7.20
CA ASP A 35 -10.38 2.18 -6.90
C ASP A 35 -10.35 1.58 -5.47
N PRO A 36 -11.26 1.98 -4.57
CA PRO A 36 -11.34 1.42 -3.22
C PRO A 36 -11.87 -0.02 -3.16
N ALA A 37 -12.51 -0.51 -4.22
CA ALA A 37 -13.06 -1.87 -4.32
C ALA A 37 -12.11 -2.87 -5.00
N GLY A 38 -11.06 -2.38 -5.66
CA GLY A 38 -10.03 -3.19 -6.31
C GLY A 38 -9.12 -3.95 -5.34
N PRO A 39 -8.11 -4.67 -5.87
CA PRO A 39 -7.10 -5.34 -5.06
C PRO A 39 -6.38 -4.36 -4.13
N LEU A 40 -6.11 -4.80 -2.90
CA LEU A 40 -5.39 -3.98 -1.92
C LEU A 40 -3.93 -3.78 -2.36
N VAL A 41 -3.58 -2.53 -2.68
CA VAL A 41 -2.21 -2.11 -2.94
C VAL A 41 -1.81 -1.02 -1.96
N LEU A 42 -0.85 -1.33 -1.10
CA LEU A 42 -0.37 -0.45 -0.04
C LEU A 42 1.15 -0.44 -0.02
N TYR A 43 1.73 0.76 -0.11
CA TYR A 43 3.16 0.97 -0.04
C TYR A 43 3.55 1.46 1.35
N ILE A 44 4.45 0.73 2.03
CA ILE A 44 5.05 1.14 3.29
C ILE A 44 6.33 1.90 3.02
N SER A 45 6.39 3.16 3.43
CA SER A 45 7.57 4.01 3.24
C SER A 45 8.54 3.95 4.41
N LYS A 46 8.03 3.72 5.63
CA LYS A 46 8.87 3.66 6.83
C LYS A 46 8.18 2.94 7.99
N MET A 47 9.00 2.45 8.90
CA MET A 47 8.57 1.93 10.20
C MET A 47 8.70 3.05 11.23
N VAL A 48 7.61 3.39 11.90
CA VAL A 48 7.55 4.44 12.92
C VAL A 48 7.63 3.79 14.30
N PRO A 49 8.62 4.13 15.15
CA PRO A 49 8.70 3.60 16.50
C PRO A 49 7.50 4.08 17.33
N THR A 50 6.99 3.20 18.18
CA THR A 50 5.89 3.51 19.08
C THR A 50 6.40 3.69 20.52
N SER A 51 5.55 4.23 21.41
CA SER A 51 5.85 4.27 22.85
C SER A 51 5.98 2.88 23.46
N ASP A 52 5.33 1.89 22.86
CA ASP A 52 5.39 0.50 23.27
C ASP A 52 6.72 -0.09 22.80
N LYS A 53 7.61 -0.39 23.76
CA LYS A 53 8.95 -0.92 23.49
C LYS A 53 8.88 -2.14 22.56
N GLY A 54 9.63 -2.07 21.45
CA GLY A 54 9.76 -3.16 20.49
C GLY A 54 8.64 -3.26 19.44
N ARG A 55 7.66 -2.34 19.44
CA ARG A 55 6.63 -2.28 18.39
C ARG A 55 6.85 -1.09 17.46
N PHE A 56 6.64 -1.36 16.19
CA PHE A 56 6.70 -0.38 15.12
C PHE A 56 5.37 -0.35 14.37
N TYR A 57 4.92 0.84 13.99
CA TYR A 57 3.84 1.00 13.04
C TYR A 57 4.40 1.13 11.63
N ALA A 58 3.86 0.33 10.71
CA ALA A 58 4.14 0.50 9.29
C ALA A 58 3.37 1.74 8.80
N PHE A 59 4.10 2.77 8.39
CA PHE A 59 3.52 3.98 7.82
C PHE A 59 3.58 3.92 6.31
N GLY A 60 2.44 4.16 5.66
CA GLY A 60 2.32 3.96 4.23
C GLY A 60 1.09 4.62 3.63
N ARG A 61 0.93 4.41 2.34
CA ARG A 61 -0.20 4.90 1.55
C ARG A 61 -0.93 3.73 0.90
N VAL A 62 -2.25 3.75 0.99
CA VAL A 62 -3.13 2.92 0.15
C VAL A 62 -3.21 3.58 -1.23
N PHE A 63 -2.85 2.84 -2.27
CA PHE A 63 -3.01 3.26 -3.67
C PHE A 63 -4.31 2.71 -4.26
N ALA A 64 -4.63 1.44 -3.97
CA ALA A 64 -5.85 0.76 -4.38
C ALA A 64 -6.41 -0.13 -3.26
N GLY A 65 -7.71 -0.42 -3.35
CA GLY A 65 -8.44 -1.25 -2.40
C GLY A 65 -8.67 -0.59 -1.04
N THR A 66 -9.13 -1.39 -0.07
CA THR A 66 -9.42 -0.93 1.29
C THR A 66 -8.71 -1.79 2.34
N VAL A 67 -7.92 -1.15 3.20
CA VAL A 67 -7.25 -1.84 4.32
C VAL A 67 -8.20 -1.96 5.51
N ARG A 68 -8.28 -3.15 6.11
CA ARG A 68 -9.10 -3.42 7.30
C ARG A 68 -8.32 -4.27 8.30
N SER A 69 -8.67 -4.13 9.58
CA SER A 69 -8.10 -4.98 10.64
C SER A 69 -8.74 -6.38 10.59
N GLY A 70 -7.94 -7.44 10.74
CA GLY A 70 -8.41 -8.84 10.76
C GLY A 70 -7.96 -9.68 9.55
N PRO A 71 -8.32 -9.32 8.30
CA PRO A 71 -7.97 -10.11 7.12
C PRO A 71 -6.46 -10.36 7.00
N LYS A 72 -6.11 -11.58 6.56
CA LYS A 72 -4.73 -11.92 6.23
C LYS A 72 -4.36 -11.26 4.90
N ILE A 73 -3.28 -10.51 4.90
CA ILE A 73 -2.74 -9.86 3.71
C ILE A 73 -1.39 -10.45 3.34
N ARG A 74 -0.97 -10.21 2.10
CA ARG A 74 0.36 -10.57 1.59
C ARG A 74 1.29 -9.38 1.79
N ILE A 75 2.32 -9.56 2.61
CA ILE A 75 3.40 -8.62 2.80
C ILE A 75 4.53 -9.07 1.88
N GLN A 76 4.87 -8.21 0.92
CA GLN A 76 5.90 -8.45 -0.08
C GLN A 76 7.12 -7.63 0.35
N GLY A 77 8.21 -8.30 0.70
CA GLY A 77 9.46 -7.64 1.01
C GLY A 77 10.21 -7.18 -0.25
N PRO A 78 11.37 -6.51 -0.09
CA PRO A 78 12.11 -5.91 -1.20
C PRO A 78 12.61 -6.91 -2.24
N ASN A 79 12.77 -8.19 -1.87
CA ASN A 79 13.27 -9.24 -2.78
C ASN A 79 12.14 -10.15 -3.30
N TYR A 80 10.88 -9.81 -3.03
CA TYR A 80 9.75 -10.59 -3.50
C TYR A 80 9.66 -10.57 -5.03
N VAL A 81 9.43 -11.74 -5.62
CA VAL A 81 9.16 -11.88 -7.06
C VAL A 81 7.81 -12.59 -7.23
N PRO A 82 6.90 -12.08 -8.07
CA PRO A 82 5.63 -12.74 -8.36
C PRO A 82 5.80 -14.23 -8.74
N GLY A 83 4.99 -15.09 -8.13
CA GLY A 83 5.05 -16.55 -8.32
C GLY A 83 6.00 -17.28 -7.36
N LYS A 84 6.97 -16.59 -6.75
CA LYS A 84 7.82 -17.18 -5.69
C LYS A 84 7.20 -17.01 -4.30
N LYS A 85 7.66 -17.82 -3.35
CA LYS A 85 7.31 -17.73 -1.92
C LYS A 85 8.40 -17.05 -1.09
N GLU A 86 9.53 -16.72 -1.70
CA GLU A 86 10.62 -16.00 -1.07
C GLU A 86 10.19 -14.56 -0.75
N ASP A 87 10.56 -14.08 0.43
CA ASP A 87 10.23 -12.74 0.93
C ASP A 87 8.73 -12.38 0.91
N LEU A 88 7.89 -13.42 1.01
CA LEU A 88 6.44 -13.32 1.06
C LEU A 88 5.93 -13.77 2.43
N PHE A 89 5.23 -12.87 3.12
CA PHE A 89 4.63 -13.18 4.42
C PHE A 89 3.12 -12.99 4.38
N VAL A 90 2.37 -13.99 4.83
CA VAL A 90 0.91 -13.88 4.95
C VAL A 90 0.54 -13.69 6.41
N LYS A 91 0.17 -12.46 6.78
CA LYS A 91 -0.12 -12.08 8.17
C LYS A 91 -1.35 -11.18 8.26
N PRO A 92 -2.12 -11.26 9.37
CA PRO A 92 -3.25 -10.38 9.58
C PRO A 92 -2.80 -8.98 10.03
N ILE A 93 -3.54 -7.95 9.62
CA ILE A 93 -3.39 -6.60 10.18
C ILE A 93 -4.11 -6.56 11.52
N GLN A 94 -3.36 -6.30 12.59
CA GLN A 94 -3.94 -6.25 13.94
C GLN A 94 -4.78 -5.00 14.17
N ARG A 95 -4.29 -3.83 13.72
CA ARG A 95 -4.95 -2.54 13.91
C ARG A 95 -4.54 -1.57 12.80
N THR A 96 -5.51 -0.81 12.30
CA THR A 96 -5.30 0.36 11.45
C THR A 96 -5.41 1.63 12.30
N VAL A 97 -4.47 2.55 12.16
CA VAL A 97 -4.40 3.78 12.97
C VAL A 97 -4.30 4.99 12.04
N LEU A 98 -4.98 6.08 12.39
CA LEU A 98 -4.77 7.39 11.77
C LEU A 98 -3.55 8.04 12.40
N MET A 99 -2.47 8.20 11.64
CA MET A 99 -1.23 8.81 12.12
C MET A 99 -1.36 10.33 12.10
N MET A 100 -2.02 10.86 13.12
CA MET A 100 -2.05 12.30 13.39
C MET A 100 -0.74 12.68 14.08
N GLY A 101 0.01 13.61 13.49
CA GLY A 101 1.23 14.13 14.10
C GLY A 101 0.99 14.69 15.51
N ARG A 102 2.07 14.99 16.22
CA ARG A 102 2.03 15.80 17.44
C ARG A 102 2.30 17.25 17.12
#